data_AF-A0A6A4ZUY9-F1
#
_entry.id   AF-A0A6A4ZUY9-F1
#
_cell.length_a   1.000
_cell.length_b   1.000
_cell.length_c   1.000
_cell.angle_alpha   90.00
_cell.angle_beta   90.00
_cell.angle_gamma   90.00
#
_symmetry.space_group_name_H-M   'P 1'
#
loop_
_entity.id
_entity.type
_entity.pdbx_description
1 polymer ?
#
loop_
_entity_poly.entity_id
_entity_poly.type
_entity_poly.pdbx_seq_one_letter_code
_entity_poly.pdbx_strand_id
1 'polypeptide(L)'
;MPTSSTLANACDSPAQNYMEFLRSNVIGDNVAFVTPFGTRPNVYADFTASGRSLQCIEDTIQRHVLPFYANTHTTTSVTGLTSTTLREDARRTIAASVNAHPDKDSVIFTGSGATAAIQKFVHAMGLG
;
A
#
# COMPACT_ATOMS: atom_id res chain seq x y z
N MET A 1 -4.09 -7.55 -51.68
CA MET A 1 -5.28 -7.54 -50.80
C MET A 1 -4.86 -8.04 -49.42
N PRO A 2 -4.56 -7.16 -48.44
CA PRO A 2 -4.59 -7.55 -47.04
C PRO A 2 -5.87 -6.98 -46.39
N THR A 3 -6.65 -7.85 -45.76
CA THR A 3 -7.71 -7.49 -44.81
C THR A 3 -7.62 -8.42 -43.61
N SER A 4 -8.00 -7.86 -42.47
CA SER A 4 -8.06 -8.42 -41.10
C SER A 4 -6.80 -8.20 -40.27
N SER A 5 -6.85 -7.54 -39.11
CA SER A 5 -7.91 -6.78 -38.45
C SER A 5 -7.23 -6.16 -37.22
N THR A 6 -6.74 -4.93 -37.35
CA THR A 6 -6.28 -4.16 -36.19
C THR A 6 -7.51 -3.64 -35.46
N LEU A 7 -8.11 -4.48 -34.62
CA LEU A 7 -9.00 -4.01 -33.57
C LEU A 7 -8.12 -3.51 -32.43
N ALA A 8 -7.58 -2.30 -32.59
CA ALA A 8 -7.14 -1.51 -31.45
C ALA A 8 -8.40 -1.24 -30.61
N ASN A 9 -8.51 -1.95 -29.49
CA ASN A 9 -9.66 -1.85 -28.60
C ASN A 9 -9.80 -0.42 -28.07
N ALA A 10 -11.00 0.14 -28.16
CA ALA A 10 -11.36 1.49 -27.75
C ALA A 10 -11.41 1.70 -26.20
N CYS A 11 -10.55 1.01 -25.42
CA CYS A 11 -10.59 1.02 -23.95
C CYS A 11 -9.24 1.37 -23.29
N ASP A 12 -8.30 2.01 -23.99
CA ASP A 12 -7.00 2.39 -23.42
C ASP A 12 -7.05 3.74 -22.67
N SER A 13 -7.96 3.88 -21.71
CA SER A 13 -7.90 5.03 -20.80
C SER A 13 -6.82 4.79 -19.73
N PRO A 14 -6.05 5.82 -19.33
CA PRO A 14 -5.06 5.68 -18.26
C PRO A 14 -5.64 5.05 -16.99
N ALA A 15 -6.88 5.41 -16.64
CA ALA A 15 -7.58 4.85 -15.48
C ALA A 15 -7.79 3.34 -15.58
N GLN A 16 -8.18 2.81 -16.75
CA GLN A 16 -8.35 1.36 -16.94
C GLN A 16 -7.03 0.62 -16.80
N ASN A 17 -5.95 1.17 -17.34
CA ASN A 17 -4.61 0.59 -17.19
C ASN A 17 -4.16 0.54 -15.72
N TYR A 18 -4.46 1.59 -14.93
CA TYR A 18 -4.19 1.58 -13.49
C TYR A 18 -5.02 0.55 -12.74
N MET A 19 -6.31 0.41 -13.07
CA MET A 19 -7.18 -0.58 -12.43
C MET A 19 -6.71 -2.01 -12.74
N GLU A 20 -6.30 -2.27 -13.97
CA GLU A 20 -5.77 -3.57 -14.38
C GLU A 20 -4.42 -3.87 -13.70
N PHE A 21 -3.56 -2.87 -13.59
CA PHE A 21 -2.33 -2.97 -12.80
C PHE A 21 -2.60 -3.32 -11.34
N LEU A 22 -3.57 -2.64 -10.69
CA LEU A 22 -3.92 -2.94 -9.30
C LEU A 22 -4.46 -4.35 -9.14
N ARG A 23 -5.39 -4.79 -10.01
CA ARG A 23 -5.95 -6.15 -9.98
C ARG A 23 -4.88 -7.21 -10.14
N SER A 24 -4.01 -7.08 -11.13
CA SER A 24 -2.92 -8.03 -11.37
C SER A 24 -1.88 -8.08 -10.25
N ASN A 25 -1.81 -7.05 -9.40
CA ASN A 25 -0.94 -7.03 -8.22
C ASN A 25 -1.58 -7.63 -6.97
N VAL A 26 -2.89 -7.90 -6.93
CA VAL A 26 -3.53 -8.45 -5.73
C VAL A 26 -3.01 -9.86 -5.46
N ILE A 27 -2.36 -10.05 -4.30
CA ILE A 27 -1.85 -11.35 -3.91
C ILE A 27 -3.02 -12.28 -3.59
N GLY A 28 -2.97 -13.47 -4.18
CA GLY A 28 -3.99 -14.50 -4.00
C GLY A 28 -5.30 -14.22 -4.75
N ASP A 29 -5.30 -13.28 -5.69
CA ASP A 29 -6.40 -13.16 -6.65
C ASP A 29 -6.52 -14.43 -7.50
N ASN A 30 -7.74 -14.81 -7.85
CA ASN A 30 -8.07 -16.03 -8.61
C ASN A 30 -7.56 -17.36 -8.01
N VAL A 31 -7.11 -17.38 -6.75
CA VAL A 31 -6.80 -18.64 -6.06
C VAL A 31 -8.08 -19.46 -5.98
N ALA A 32 -8.06 -20.65 -6.56
CA ALA A 32 -9.20 -21.55 -6.51
C ALA A 32 -9.04 -22.56 -5.37
N PHE A 33 -10.18 -23.00 -4.83
CA PHE A 33 -10.20 -24.06 -3.82
C PHE A 33 -11.22 -25.14 -4.19
N VAL A 34 -10.97 -26.35 -3.69
CA VAL A 34 -11.83 -27.50 -3.96
C VAL A 34 -13.05 -27.42 -3.06
N THR A 35 -14.23 -27.54 -3.67
CA THR A 35 -15.51 -27.67 -2.96
C THR A 35 -16.15 -29.01 -3.31
N PRO A 36 -17.15 -29.48 -2.53
CA PRO A 36 -17.96 -30.64 -2.90
C PRO A 36 -18.66 -30.52 -4.27
N PHE A 37 -18.77 -29.30 -4.82
CA PHE A 37 -19.38 -29.00 -6.11
C PHE A 37 -18.34 -28.68 -7.19
N GLY A 38 -17.08 -29.08 -6.99
CA GLY A 38 -15.95 -28.83 -7.89
C GLY A 38 -15.08 -27.65 -7.46
N THR A 39 -14.07 -27.34 -8.27
CA THR A 39 -13.15 -26.21 -8.04
C THR A 39 -13.88 -24.88 -8.24
N ARG A 40 -13.81 -24.00 -7.25
CA ARG A 40 -14.43 -22.66 -7.29
C ARG A 40 -13.38 -21.58 -7.02
N PRO A 41 -13.50 -20.39 -7.64
CA PRO A 41 -12.62 -19.27 -7.34
C PRO A 41 -12.87 -18.73 -5.92
N ASN A 42 -11.81 -18.33 -5.23
CA ASN A 42 -11.89 -17.58 -3.99
C ASN A 42 -12.18 -16.10 -4.30
N VAL A 43 -13.46 -15.75 -4.32
CA VAL A 43 -13.90 -14.36 -4.52
C VAL A 43 -13.83 -13.61 -3.19
N TYR A 44 -12.90 -12.66 -3.10
CA TYR A 44 -12.79 -11.80 -1.93
C TYR A 44 -13.71 -10.59 -2.05
N ALA A 45 -14.68 -10.49 -1.15
CA ALA A 45 -15.69 -9.42 -1.15
C ALA A 45 -15.67 -8.56 0.13
N ASP A 46 -14.62 -8.66 0.95
CA ASP A 46 -14.53 -8.00 2.26
C ASP A 46 -13.45 -6.90 2.31
N PHE A 47 -13.24 -6.20 1.20
CA PHE A 47 -12.27 -5.10 1.08
C PHE A 47 -12.56 -3.93 2.04
N THR A 48 -13.79 -3.84 2.57
CA THR A 48 -14.18 -2.85 3.59
C THR A 48 -13.62 -3.16 4.96
N ALA A 49 -13.43 -4.43 5.33
CA ALA A 49 -12.83 -4.81 6.60
C ALA A 49 -11.30 -4.72 6.52
N SER A 50 -10.71 -5.23 5.43
CA SER A 50 -9.27 -5.09 5.16
C SER A 50 -8.99 -5.22 3.67
N GLY A 51 -8.02 -4.42 3.18
CA GLY A 51 -7.44 -4.66 1.86
C GLY A 51 -6.64 -5.97 1.83
N ARG A 52 -6.48 -6.54 0.62
CA ARG A 52 -5.47 -7.58 0.36
C ARG A 52 -4.11 -6.95 0.05
N SER A 53 -3.04 -7.66 0.39
CA SER A 53 -1.67 -7.25 0.03
C SER A 53 -1.49 -7.16 -1.49
N LEU A 54 -0.69 -6.19 -1.92
CA LEU A 54 -0.29 -6.00 -3.31
C LEU A 54 1.16 -6.46 -3.50
N GLN A 55 1.43 -7.23 -4.55
CA GLN A 55 2.74 -7.76 -4.85
C GLN A 55 3.80 -6.66 -5.00
N CYS A 56 3.47 -5.56 -5.69
CA CYS A 56 4.39 -4.42 -5.81
C CYS A 56 4.81 -3.81 -4.47
N ILE A 57 3.92 -3.79 -3.47
CA ILE A 57 4.23 -3.30 -2.12
C ILE A 57 5.15 -4.28 -1.40
N GLU A 58 4.80 -5.57 -1.41
CA GLU A 58 5.59 -6.61 -0.74
C GLU A 58 7.00 -6.74 -1.35
N ASP A 59 7.10 -6.71 -2.68
CA ASP A 59 8.37 -6.70 -3.40
C ASP A 59 9.21 -5.47 -3.04
N THR A 60 8.58 -4.30 -2.88
CA THR A 60 9.28 -3.08 -2.48
C THR A 60 9.80 -3.18 -1.05
N ILE A 61 8.98 -3.67 -0.12
CA ILE A 61 9.41 -3.91 1.26
C ILE A 61 10.58 -4.88 1.27
N GLN A 62 10.45 -6.02 0.58
CA GLN A 62 11.45 -7.08 0.58
C GLN A 62 12.78 -6.64 -0.04
N ARG A 63 12.75 -5.90 -1.15
CA ARG A 63 13.97 -5.58 -1.93
C ARG A 63 14.59 -4.23 -1.60
N HIS A 64 13.82 -3.27 -1.09
CA HIS A 64 14.29 -1.90 -0.87
C HIS A 64 14.26 -1.46 0.58
N VAL A 65 13.36 -2.02 1.41
CA VAL A 65 13.25 -1.62 2.83
C VAL A 65 14.06 -2.57 3.70
N LEU A 66 13.77 -3.87 3.65
CA LEU A 66 14.37 -4.87 4.54
C LEU A 66 15.91 -4.97 4.44
N PRO A 67 16.56 -4.87 3.26
CA PRO A 67 18.02 -4.99 3.17
C PRO A 67 18.78 -3.86 3.88
N PHE A 68 18.14 -2.69 4.02
CA PHE A 68 18.73 -1.52 4.67
C PHE A 68 18.09 -1.22 6.02
N TYR A 69 17.24 -2.12 6.52
CA TYR A 69 16.59 -1.96 7.82
C TYR A 69 17.64 -1.96 8.93
N ALA A 70 17.70 -0.87 9.68
CA ALA A 70 18.44 -0.77 10.91
C ALA A 70 17.64 0.03 11.93
N ASN A 71 17.75 -0.33 13.20
CA ASN A 71 17.18 0.48 14.27
C ASN A 71 17.75 1.91 14.18
N THR A 72 16.86 2.90 14.21
CA THR A 72 17.13 4.32 13.93
C THR A 72 18.02 5.02 14.97
N HIS A 73 18.56 4.29 15.95
CA HIS A 73 19.45 4.80 16.99
C HIS A 73 20.94 4.66 16.65
N THR A 74 21.28 4.13 15.47
CA THR A 74 22.67 3.96 15.01
C THR A 74 22.91 4.81 13.76
N THR A 75 23.14 6.11 13.96
CA THR A 75 23.38 7.10 12.89
C THR A 75 24.71 6.93 12.14
N THR A 76 25.54 5.95 12.51
CA THR A 76 26.91 5.78 11.99
C THR A 76 27.04 4.75 10.87
N SER A 77 25.95 4.12 10.42
CA SER A 77 25.96 3.16 9.31
C SER A 77 25.03 3.62 8.18
N VAL A 78 25.43 3.35 6.92
CA VAL A 78 24.63 3.61 5.70
C VAL A 78 23.18 3.12 5.86
N THR A 79 22.97 2.02 6.58
CA THR A 79 21.65 1.43 6.84
C THR A 79 20.76 2.26 7.78
N GLY A 80 21.33 2.92 8.81
CA GLY A 80 20.58 3.75 9.76
C GLY A 80 20.06 5.05 9.14
N LEU A 81 20.86 5.65 8.24
CA LEU A 81 20.44 6.82 7.48
C LEU A 81 19.32 6.47 6.49
N THR A 82 19.45 5.37 5.74
CA THR A 82 18.45 4.93 4.77
C THR A 82 17.08 4.67 5.43
N SER A 83 17.05 3.98 6.57
CA SER A 83 15.79 3.71 7.29
C SER A 83 15.11 5.00 7.78
N THR A 84 15.88 5.99 8.23
CA THR A 84 15.35 7.29 8.67
C THR A 84 14.81 8.09 7.49
N THR A 85 15.53 8.15 6.38
CA THR A 85 15.10 8.84 5.15
C THR A 85 13.80 8.25 4.62
N LEU A 86 13.71 6.91 4.53
CA LEU A 86 12.48 6.24 4.09
C LEU A 86 11.26 6.59 4.96
N ARG A 87 11.47 6.72 6.28
CA ARG A 87 10.40 7.10 7.21
C ARG A 87 9.93 8.54 7.01
N GLU A 88 10.85 9.48 6.77
CA GLU A 88 10.48 10.87 6.51
C GLU A 88 9.89 11.06 5.11
N ASP A 89 10.34 10.30 4.11
CA ASP A 89 9.71 10.24 2.79
C ASP A 89 8.28 9.76 2.89
N ALA A 90 8.03 8.65 3.61
CA ALA A 90 6.69 8.15 3.86
C ALA A 90 5.79 9.21 4.52
N ARG A 91 6.34 9.96 5.49
CA ARG A 91 5.61 11.06 6.16
C ARG A 91 5.21 12.14 5.17
N ARG A 92 6.13 12.58 4.31
CA ARG A 92 5.87 13.59 3.28
C ARG A 92 4.83 13.11 2.26
N THR A 93 4.93 11.87 1.81
CA THR A 93 3.96 11.28 0.87
C THR A 93 2.56 11.23 1.47
N ILE A 94 2.42 10.85 2.74
CA ILE A 94 1.12 10.82 3.44
C ILE A 94 0.56 12.24 3.59
N ALA A 95 1.38 13.20 4.00
CA ALA A 95 0.98 14.60 4.13
C ALA A 95 0.43 15.16 2.79
N ALA A 96 1.14 14.91 1.69
CA ALA A 96 0.71 15.32 0.36
C ALA A 96 -0.59 14.62 -0.07
N SER A 97 -0.75 13.33 0.25
CA SER A 97 -1.93 12.54 -0.13
C SER A 97 -3.22 13.04 0.53
N VAL A 98 -3.12 13.68 1.70
CA VAL A 98 -4.25 14.26 2.42
C VAL A 98 -4.31 15.79 2.34
N ASN A 99 -3.47 16.41 1.51
CA ASN A 99 -3.32 17.87 1.39
C ASN A 99 -3.04 18.59 2.72
N ALA A 100 -2.23 17.99 3.59
CA ALA A 100 -1.81 18.59 4.86
C ALA A 100 -0.96 19.85 4.63
N HIS A 101 -1.22 20.90 5.40
CA HIS A 101 -0.47 22.15 5.35
C HIS A 101 0.91 21.99 6.01
N PRO A 102 2.02 22.32 5.33
CA PRO A 102 3.38 22.07 5.84
C PRO A 102 3.67 22.66 7.23
N ASP A 103 3.17 23.87 7.49
CA ASP A 103 3.48 24.59 8.75
C ASP A 103 2.40 24.48 9.84
N LYS A 104 1.23 23.91 9.53
CA LYS A 104 0.07 23.90 10.44
C LYS A 104 -0.34 22.49 10.84
N ASP A 105 -0.07 21.52 9.98
CA ASP A 105 -0.47 20.14 10.19
C ASP A 105 0.75 19.26 10.48
N SER A 106 0.54 18.23 11.27
CA SER A 106 1.58 17.26 11.61
C SER A 106 1.08 15.84 11.35
N VAL A 107 1.86 15.07 10.59
CA VAL A 107 1.59 13.64 10.38
C VAL A 107 2.26 12.84 11.49
N ILE A 108 1.47 12.12 12.29
CA ILE A 108 1.96 11.31 13.41
C ILE A 108 1.69 9.84 13.12
N PHE A 109 2.73 8.99 13.21
CA PHE A 109 2.57 7.55 13.06
C PHE A 109 2.02 6.93 14.33
N THR A 110 0.77 6.48 14.28
CA THR A 110 0.02 6.04 15.46
C THR A 110 0.16 4.54 15.73
N GLY A 111 0.68 3.76 14.78
CA GLY A 111 0.85 2.32 14.90
C GLY A 111 -0.30 1.59 14.22
N SER A 112 -1.07 0.81 14.99
CA SER A 112 -2.12 -0.06 14.43
C SER A 112 -3.44 0.68 14.20
N GLY A 113 -3.57 1.30 13.03
CA GLY A 113 -4.83 1.81 12.49
C GLY A 113 -5.44 3.02 13.21
N ALA A 114 -6.70 3.30 12.87
CA ALA A 114 -7.45 4.46 13.35
C ALA A 114 -7.72 4.40 14.87
N THR A 115 -7.96 3.21 15.43
CA THR A 115 -8.18 3.04 16.87
C THR A 115 -6.99 3.52 17.69
N ALA A 116 -5.77 3.12 17.31
CA ALA A 116 -4.55 3.59 17.97
C ALA A 116 -4.35 5.10 17.81
N ALA A 117 -4.79 5.68 16.68
CA ALA A 117 -4.75 7.13 16.48
C ALA A 117 -5.67 7.88 17.44
N ILE A 118 -6.92 7.41 17.57
CA ILE A 118 -7.90 7.99 18.49
C ILE A 118 -7.40 7.89 19.94
N GLN A 119 -6.89 6.73 20.35
CA GLN A 119 -6.32 6.54 21.69
C GLN A 119 -5.16 7.50 21.97
N LYS A 120 -4.22 7.63 21.02
CA LYS A 120 -3.11 8.59 21.13
C LYS A 120 -3.58 10.04 21.23
N PHE A 121 -4.62 10.40 20.48
CA PHE A 121 -5.20 11.74 20.51
C PHE A 121 -5.87 12.04 21.86
N VAL A 122 -6.68 11.13 22.38
CA VAL A 122 -7.31 11.25 23.71
C VAL A 122 -6.26 11.41 24.81
N HIS A 123 -5.19 10.60 24.76
CA HIS A 123 -4.09 10.69 25.71
C HIS A 123 -3.34 12.02 25.61
N ALA A 124 -3.06 12.51 24.39
CA ALA A 124 -2.42 13.80 24.17
C ALA A 124 -3.24 15.00 24.67
N MET A 125 -4.57 14.87 24.71
CA MET A 125 -5.47 15.88 25.29
C MET A 125 -5.61 15.77 26.82
N GLY A 126 -5.00 14.77 27.47
CA GLY A 126 -5.12 14.55 28.91
C GLY A 126 -6.48 14.03 29.36
N LEU A 127 -7.24 13.40 28.44
CA LEU A 127 -8.58 12.88 28.69
C LEU A 127 -8.61 11.36 28.96
N GLY A 128 -7.44 10.74 29.18
CA GLY A 128 -7.30 9.30 29.41
C GLY A 128 -6.11 8.95 30.27
#